data_AF-A0ABD0KDJ8-F1
#
_entry.id   AF-A0ABD0KDJ8-F1
#
_cell.length_a   1.000
_cell.length_b   1.000
_cell.length_c   1.000
_cell.angle_alpha   90.00
_cell.angle_beta   90.00
_cell.angle_gamma   90.00
#
_symmetry.space_group_name_H-M   'P 1'
#
loop_
_entity.id
_entity.type
_entity.pdbx_description
1 polymer ?
#
loop_
_entity_poly.entity_id
_entity_poly.type
_entity_poly.pdbx_seq_one_letter_code
_entity_poly.pdbx_strand_id
1 'polypeptide(L)'
;MSFAQHKVPADHEAEHTHTDVMWSWRVPPRRLSWRRTGRLCSRLSRKKLLFWLLGGLCALFYFRVTILHLVHTCSKDPSLGYIEELCEMNRQGLVAGNMCSPLCDRGLIRYTGCTRDHSYKNVILVTCRDACQPGRTVPAVLKVRTSNVTSAVLHIPDKFATTQEATTLMTDIGSLAQYYLWEIAATSNVTQTEALRILWDQDVGQLSDLTPLRANAIWRSAGLLFQQEEYVLGQAFRHLRVFPAMYGTCGPYYVQESCPPGVIDPVELFKQKFLWVSPIRWSTRASAALAVLQLVKRLDGGMPDLFHMCDVKGEQFGLCEDGTARILDLDDTFLGRFPEVTERSGGVCYTHGDCPRIHRCHARCDFHTHRCYYNESQLLEVGTSPIVK
;
A
#
# COMPACT_ATOMS: atom_id res chain seq x y z
N MET A 1 10.39 40.45 -22.34
CA MET A 1 10.56 39.71 -23.61
C MET A 1 9.20 39.15 -23.99
N SER A 2 8.58 39.75 -25.00
CA SER A 2 7.26 39.40 -25.54
C SER A 2 7.47 38.50 -26.75
N PHE A 3 6.74 37.39 -26.85
CA PHE A 3 6.61 36.64 -28.11
C PHE A 3 5.18 36.09 -28.27
N ALA A 4 4.41 36.90 -29.00
CA ALA A 4 3.60 36.56 -30.17
C ALA A 4 2.68 35.32 -30.15
N GLN A 5 1.39 35.64 -30.25
CA GLN A 5 0.29 34.80 -30.73
C GLN A 5 0.48 34.42 -32.21
N HIS A 6 0.04 33.22 -32.57
CA HIS A 6 -0.31 32.88 -33.95
C HIS A 6 -1.77 32.39 -34.03
N LYS A 7 -2.47 33.03 -34.96
CA LYS A 7 -3.90 32.95 -35.27
C LYS A 7 -3.97 32.53 -36.74
N VAL A 8 -4.72 31.48 -37.07
CA VAL A 8 -5.00 31.04 -38.46
C VAL A 8 -6.46 30.53 -38.50
N PRO A 9 -7.19 30.74 -39.62
CA PRO A 9 -8.54 31.33 -39.57
C PRO A 9 -9.70 30.36 -39.77
N ALA A 10 -10.90 30.91 -39.51
CA ALA A 10 -12.20 30.40 -39.92
C ALA A 10 -12.43 30.62 -41.42
N ASP A 11 -13.21 29.73 -42.05
CA ASP A 11 -14.36 30.05 -42.90
C ASP A 11 -14.88 28.77 -43.59
N HIS A 12 -16.14 28.39 -43.33
CA HIS A 12 -17.21 28.39 -44.34
C HIS A 12 -18.49 27.71 -43.81
N GLU A 13 -19.55 28.51 -43.75
CA GLU A 13 -20.95 28.12 -43.66
C GLU A 13 -21.41 27.33 -44.90
N ALA A 14 -22.29 26.35 -44.69
CA ALA A 14 -23.32 26.00 -45.64
C ALA A 14 -24.54 25.42 -44.90
N GLU A 15 -25.58 26.26 -44.82
CA GLU A 15 -26.97 25.92 -44.56
C GLU A 15 -27.45 24.74 -45.41
N HIS A 16 -28.23 23.82 -44.82
CA HIS A 16 -29.38 23.26 -45.51
C HIS A 16 -30.47 22.81 -44.51
N THR A 17 -31.69 23.16 -44.90
CA THR A 17 -32.95 23.20 -44.19
C THR A 17 -33.73 21.87 -44.21
N HIS A 18 -34.50 21.65 -43.14
CA HIS A 18 -35.78 20.94 -42.99
C HIS A 18 -36.15 19.75 -43.91
N THR A 19 -36.57 18.63 -43.31
CA THR A 19 -38.01 18.26 -43.19
C THR A 19 -38.21 16.87 -42.55
N ASP A 20 -39.12 16.82 -41.58
CA ASP A 20 -39.74 15.61 -41.02
C ASP A 20 -40.65 14.94 -42.05
N VAL A 21 -40.53 13.62 -42.23
CA VAL A 21 -41.64 12.77 -42.67
C VAL A 21 -41.52 11.36 -42.07
N MET A 22 -42.32 11.09 -41.04
CA MET A 22 -42.75 9.74 -40.65
C MET A 22 -43.71 9.18 -41.70
N TRP A 23 -43.41 8.02 -42.31
CA TRP A 23 -44.45 7.10 -42.77
C TRP A 23 -44.02 5.63 -42.64
N SER A 24 -44.93 4.86 -42.06
CA SER A 24 -44.87 3.43 -41.76
C SER A 24 -44.70 2.56 -43.02
N TRP A 25 -43.77 1.60 -42.96
CA TRP A 25 -43.76 0.46 -43.88
C TRP A 25 -44.32 -0.79 -43.20
N ARG A 26 -45.54 -1.17 -43.61
CA ARG A 26 -46.09 -2.51 -43.36
C ARG A 26 -45.32 -3.50 -44.22
N VAL A 27 -44.63 -4.45 -43.58
CA VAL A 27 -44.01 -5.59 -44.25
C VAL A 27 -45.04 -6.71 -44.39
N PRO A 28 -45.30 -7.26 -45.59
CA PRO A 28 -46.18 -8.40 -45.74
C PRO A 28 -45.45 -9.71 -45.36
N PRO A 29 -46.13 -10.70 -44.76
CA PRO A 29 -45.49 -11.95 -44.39
C PRO A 29 -45.31 -12.83 -45.64
N ARG A 30 -44.12 -12.79 -46.24
CA ARG A 30 -43.75 -13.82 -47.22
C ARG A 30 -43.39 -15.11 -46.48
N ARG A 31 -44.27 -16.09 -46.56
CA ARG A 31 -44.00 -17.50 -46.24
C ARG A 31 -42.83 -17.98 -47.10
N LEU A 32 -41.62 -17.98 -46.55
CA LEU A 32 -40.47 -18.68 -47.12
C LEU A 32 -40.38 -20.06 -46.48
N SER A 33 -40.66 -21.04 -47.32
CA SER A 33 -40.63 -22.47 -47.05
C SER A 33 -39.30 -22.91 -46.46
N TRP A 34 -39.33 -23.38 -45.22
CA TRP A 34 -38.26 -24.14 -44.58
C TRP A 34 -38.15 -25.54 -45.20
N ARG A 35 -37.61 -25.64 -46.42
CA ARG A 35 -37.06 -26.90 -46.93
C ARG A 35 -35.86 -26.61 -47.83
N ARG A 36 -34.70 -27.12 -47.39
CA ARG A 36 -33.40 -27.22 -48.09
C ARG A 36 -32.36 -26.11 -47.83
N THR A 37 -31.85 -26.07 -46.61
CA THR A 37 -30.44 -25.70 -46.32
C THR A 37 -29.79 -26.74 -45.39
N GLY A 38 -30.03 -28.02 -45.67
CA GLY A 38 -29.28 -29.12 -45.08
C GLY A 38 -28.34 -29.70 -46.12
N ARG A 39 -27.09 -29.18 -46.16
CA ARG A 39 -25.85 -29.82 -46.68
C ARG A 39 -24.83 -28.80 -47.23
N LEU A 40 -24.33 -27.91 -46.37
CA LEU A 40 -23.08 -27.19 -46.68
C LEU A 40 -22.22 -26.86 -45.45
N CYS A 41 -22.33 -27.66 -44.37
CA CYS A 41 -21.44 -27.52 -43.22
C CYS A 41 -21.12 -28.88 -42.56
N SER A 42 -20.57 -29.83 -43.32
CA SER A 42 -20.13 -31.11 -42.74
C SER A 42 -18.93 -31.73 -43.44
N ARG A 43 -17.87 -30.96 -43.70
CA ARG A 43 -16.55 -31.51 -44.09
C ARG A 43 -15.36 -30.75 -43.50
N LEU A 44 -15.49 -30.10 -42.34
CA LEU A 44 -14.32 -30.04 -41.46
C LEU A 44 -14.15 -31.45 -40.90
N SER A 45 -13.05 -32.12 -41.27
CA SER A 45 -12.77 -33.44 -40.71
C SER A 45 -12.72 -33.29 -39.18
N ARG A 46 -13.30 -34.25 -38.45
CA ARG A 46 -13.24 -34.27 -36.97
C ARG A 46 -11.82 -34.04 -36.45
N LYS A 47 -10.80 -34.44 -37.23
CA LYS A 47 -9.37 -34.19 -36.97
C LYS A 47 -8.99 -32.71 -37.01
N LYS A 48 -9.50 -31.91 -37.95
CA LYS A 48 -9.26 -30.46 -38.02
C LYS A 48 -9.91 -29.72 -36.84
N LEU A 49 -11.14 -30.10 -36.48
CA LEU A 49 -11.82 -29.51 -35.31
C LEU A 49 -11.07 -29.85 -34.01
N LEU A 50 -10.66 -31.10 -33.84
CA LEU A 50 -9.86 -31.53 -32.69
C LEU A 50 -8.51 -30.79 -32.61
N PHE A 51 -7.85 -30.59 -33.75
CA PHE A 51 -6.58 -29.86 -33.83
C PHE A 51 -6.74 -28.39 -33.42
N TRP A 52 -7.79 -27.70 -33.87
CA TRP A 52 -8.07 -26.32 -33.44
C TRP A 52 -8.48 -26.22 -31.97
N LEU A 53 -9.22 -27.21 -31.45
CA LEU A 53 -9.56 -27.27 -30.02
C LEU A 53 -8.31 -27.50 -29.14
N LEU A 54 -7.43 -28.44 -29.52
CA LEU A 54 -6.15 -28.66 -28.85
C LEU A 54 -5.24 -27.43 -28.94
N GLY A 55 -5.13 -26.82 -30.12
CA GLY A 55 -4.37 -25.59 -30.32
C GLY A 55 -4.89 -24.43 -29.47
N GLY A 56 -6.21 -24.26 -29.41
CA GLY A 56 -6.87 -23.26 -28.55
C GLY A 56 -6.66 -23.52 -27.07
N LEU A 57 -6.72 -24.78 -26.62
CA LEU A 57 -6.43 -25.16 -25.24
C LEU A 57 -4.96 -24.92 -24.87
N CYS A 58 -4.01 -25.24 -25.76
CA CYS A 58 -2.60 -24.96 -25.56
C CYS A 58 -2.30 -23.45 -25.53
N ALA A 59 -2.93 -22.67 -26.42
CA ALA A 59 -2.79 -21.20 -26.43
C ALA A 59 -3.37 -20.56 -25.17
N LEU A 60 -4.54 -21.03 -24.71
CA LEU A 60 -5.10 -20.63 -23.43
C LEU A 60 -4.16 -20.99 -22.29
N PHE A 61 -3.66 -22.23 -22.23
CA PHE A 61 -2.70 -22.66 -21.22
C PHE A 61 -1.41 -21.82 -21.22
N TYR A 62 -0.84 -21.55 -22.39
CA TYR A 62 0.32 -20.68 -22.54
C TYR A 62 0.03 -19.26 -22.02
N PHE A 63 -1.06 -18.65 -22.48
CA PHE A 63 -1.51 -17.33 -22.01
C PHE A 63 -1.73 -17.32 -20.49
N ARG A 64 -2.24 -18.41 -19.91
CA ARG A 64 -2.36 -18.56 -18.45
C ARG A 64 -1.02 -18.57 -17.74
N VAL A 65 -0.09 -19.38 -18.20
CA VAL A 65 1.25 -19.48 -17.63
C VAL A 65 1.99 -18.14 -17.75
N THR A 66 1.86 -17.46 -18.89
CA THR A 66 2.46 -16.14 -19.10
C THR A 66 1.86 -15.07 -18.18
N ILE A 67 0.53 -15.02 -18.01
CA ILE A 67 -0.12 -14.10 -17.05
C ILE A 67 0.32 -14.41 -15.62
N LEU A 68 0.35 -15.68 -15.22
CA LEU A 68 0.78 -16.08 -13.88
C LEU A 68 2.24 -15.66 -13.63
N HIS A 69 3.12 -15.82 -14.62
CA HIS A 69 4.50 -15.34 -14.51
C HIS A 69 4.56 -13.81 -14.40
N LEU A 70 3.80 -13.05 -15.20
CA LEU A 70 3.76 -11.59 -15.14
C LEU A 70 3.22 -11.04 -13.80
N VAL A 71 2.35 -11.78 -13.11
CA VAL A 71 1.76 -11.35 -11.83
C VAL A 71 2.63 -11.71 -10.62
N HIS A 72 3.60 -12.63 -10.77
CA HIS A 72 4.42 -13.18 -9.69
C HIS A 72 5.90 -12.74 -9.68
N THR A 73 6.33 -11.82 -10.53
CA THR A 73 7.74 -11.37 -10.52
C THR A 73 8.01 -10.46 -9.32
N CYS A 74 8.24 -11.06 -8.17
CA CYS A 74 9.23 -10.54 -7.23
C CYS A 74 10.44 -11.47 -7.27
N SER A 75 11.63 -10.90 -7.43
CA SER A 75 12.87 -11.69 -7.50
C SER A 75 13.41 -11.96 -6.11
N LYS A 76 13.82 -13.21 -5.85
CA LYS A 76 14.42 -13.64 -4.60
C LYS A 76 15.79 -12.97 -4.35
N ASP A 77 16.58 -12.79 -5.41
CA ASP A 77 17.97 -12.37 -5.31
C ASP A 77 18.12 -10.95 -4.73
N PRO A 78 17.36 -9.92 -5.18
CA PRO A 78 17.39 -8.59 -4.56
C PRO A 78 17.01 -8.62 -3.08
N SER A 79 15.97 -9.40 -2.71
CA SER A 79 15.51 -9.49 -1.32
C SER A 79 16.58 -10.04 -0.38
N LEU A 80 17.33 -11.06 -0.82
CA LEU A 80 18.45 -11.61 -0.05
C LEU A 80 19.63 -10.64 0.00
N GLY A 81 19.92 -9.94 -1.10
CA GLY A 81 20.95 -8.91 -1.15
C GLY A 81 20.70 -7.79 -0.14
N TYR A 82 19.44 -7.34 0.01
CA TYR A 82 19.09 -6.34 1.02
C TYR A 82 19.31 -6.80 2.47
N ILE A 83 19.05 -8.09 2.77
CA ILE A 83 19.31 -8.65 4.09
C ILE A 83 20.83 -8.75 4.32
N GLU A 84 21.59 -9.19 3.33
CA GLU A 84 23.05 -9.29 3.41
C GLU A 84 23.70 -7.92 3.65
N GLU A 85 23.28 -6.90 2.89
CA GLU A 85 23.70 -5.51 3.04
C GLU A 85 23.40 -4.98 4.45
N LEU A 86 22.18 -5.21 4.96
CA LEU A 86 21.80 -4.85 6.33
C LEU A 86 22.70 -5.52 7.37
N CYS A 87 22.96 -6.80 7.19
CA CYS A 87 23.80 -7.57 8.11
C CYS A 87 25.27 -7.15 8.08
N GLU A 88 25.77 -6.73 6.92
CA GLU A 88 27.11 -6.14 6.79
C GLU A 88 27.19 -4.79 7.53
N MET A 89 26.21 -3.90 7.34
CA MET A 89 26.14 -2.64 8.09
C MET A 89 26.07 -2.85 9.61
N ASN A 90 25.32 -3.86 10.07
CA ASN A 90 25.26 -4.21 11.50
C ASN A 90 26.62 -4.69 12.02
N ARG A 91 27.33 -5.54 11.26
CA ARG A 91 28.68 -6.03 11.62
C ARG A 91 29.71 -4.90 11.65
N GLN A 92 29.55 -3.89 10.80
CA GLN A 92 30.38 -2.68 10.79
C GLN A 92 30.03 -1.68 11.91
N GLY A 93 28.97 -1.92 12.69
CA GLY A 93 28.52 -1.00 13.72
C GLY A 93 27.88 0.28 13.16
N LEU A 94 27.34 0.24 11.94
CA LEU A 94 26.65 1.37 11.32
C LEU A 94 25.17 1.44 11.71
N VAL A 95 24.58 0.30 12.04
CA VAL A 95 23.17 0.13 12.44
C VAL A 95 23.06 -0.81 13.63
N ALA A 96 21.94 -0.76 14.35
CA ALA A 96 21.69 -1.60 15.52
C ALA A 96 20.19 -1.89 15.69
N GLY A 97 19.88 -2.87 16.54
CA GLY A 97 18.52 -3.21 16.92
C GLY A 97 18.42 -4.63 17.52
N ASN A 98 17.35 -4.90 18.28
CA ASN A 98 17.16 -6.20 18.94
C ASN A 98 16.96 -7.37 17.97
N MET A 99 16.55 -7.09 16.72
CA MET A 99 16.36 -8.10 15.69
C MET A 99 17.59 -8.34 14.82
N CYS A 100 18.67 -7.55 14.96
CA CYS A 100 19.87 -7.75 14.17
C CYS A 100 20.53 -9.12 14.41
N SER A 101 20.73 -9.51 15.68
CA SER A 101 21.32 -10.83 15.97
C SER A 101 20.42 -12.01 15.58
N PRO A 102 19.10 -12.03 15.88
CA PRO A 102 18.16 -13.00 15.32
C PRO A 102 18.22 -13.14 13.79
N LEU A 103 18.37 -12.02 13.08
CA LEU A 103 18.37 -11.97 11.62
C LEU A 103 19.70 -12.40 11.00
N CYS A 104 20.81 -11.84 11.49
CA CYS A 104 22.12 -11.95 10.85
C CYS A 104 22.98 -13.10 11.38
N ASP A 105 22.93 -13.36 12.68
CA ASP A 105 23.88 -14.28 13.33
C ASP A 105 23.23 -15.62 13.67
N ARG A 106 22.05 -15.57 14.29
CA ARG A 106 21.38 -16.77 14.84
C ARG A 106 20.48 -17.49 13.85
N GLY A 107 20.16 -16.86 12.71
CA GLY A 107 19.28 -17.44 11.69
C GLY A 107 17.89 -17.79 12.22
N LEU A 108 17.40 -17.03 13.20
CA LEU A 108 16.06 -17.15 13.79
C LEU A 108 15.00 -16.47 12.93
N ILE A 109 15.40 -15.48 12.14
CA ILE A 109 14.56 -14.83 11.13
C ILE A 109 15.06 -15.29 9.76
N ARG A 110 14.18 -15.94 8.97
CA ARG A 110 14.55 -16.56 7.70
C ARG A 110 13.65 -16.10 6.57
N TYR A 111 14.24 -15.73 5.44
CA TYR A 111 13.53 -15.42 4.20
C TYR A 111 12.59 -16.56 3.79
N THR A 112 11.37 -16.21 3.39
CA THR A 112 10.39 -17.14 2.84
C THR A 112 9.81 -16.69 1.51
N GLY A 113 9.79 -15.39 1.25
CA GLY A 113 9.27 -14.83 0.01
C GLY A 113 9.35 -13.31 0.02
N CYS A 114 8.79 -12.71 -1.00
CA CYS A 114 8.64 -11.26 -1.10
C CYS A 114 7.28 -10.91 -1.69
N THR A 115 6.81 -9.71 -1.40
CA THR A 115 5.60 -9.16 -2.00
C THR A 115 5.96 -8.41 -3.29
N ARG A 116 4.95 -8.00 -4.07
CA ARG A 116 5.17 -7.26 -5.32
C ARG A 116 6.09 -6.05 -5.05
N ASP A 117 7.06 -5.82 -5.94
CA ASP A 117 7.97 -4.68 -5.84
C ASP A 117 7.18 -3.38 -5.86
N HIS A 118 7.27 -2.63 -4.77
CA HIS A 118 6.92 -1.22 -4.76
C HIS A 118 8.24 -0.49 -4.93
N SER A 119 8.37 0.31 -6.00
CA SER A 119 9.64 0.91 -6.43
C SER A 119 10.42 1.70 -5.36
N TYR A 120 9.75 2.07 -4.27
CA TYR A 120 10.33 2.82 -3.16
C TYR A 120 10.45 2.02 -1.85
N LYS A 121 9.72 0.92 -1.62
CA LYS A 121 9.70 0.20 -0.32
C LYS A 121 10.08 -1.27 -0.47
N ASN A 122 10.85 -1.77 0.49
CA ASN A 122 11.24 -3.18 0.54
C ASN A 122 10.35 -3.91 1.55
N VAL A 123 9.67 -4.96 1.10
CA VAL A 123 8.76 -5.77 1.92
C VAL A 123 9.09 -7.24 1.70
N ILE A 124 9.65 -7.86 2.74
CA ILE A 124 10.20 -9.22 2.69
C ILE A 124 9.42 -10.11 3.66
N LEU A 125 8.93 -11.24 3.16
CA LEU A 125 8.23 -12.23 3.97
C LEU A 125 9.25 -13.14 4.65
N VAL A 126 9.13 -13.28 5.97
CA VAL A 126 10.07 -14.06 6.78
C VAL A 126 9.33 -15.00 7.74
N THR A 127 10.01 -16.06 8.15
CA THR A 127 9.63 -16.84 9.33
C THR A 127 10.49 -16.40 10.50
N CYS A 128 9.87 -16.22 11.66
CA CYS A 128 10.55 -15.76 12.87
C CYS A 128 10.34 -16.79 13.98
N ARG A 129 11.42 -17.45 14.39
CA ARG A 129 11.43 -18.44 15.46
C ARG A 129 11.98 -17.82 16.74
N ASP A 130 11.24 -17.97 17.84
CA ASP A 130 11.59 -17.61 19.22
C ASP A 130 11.88 -16.12 19.48
N ALA A 131 12.40 -15.37 18.50
CA ALA A 131 12.74 -13.96 18.61
C ALA A 131 11.50 -13.04 18.58
N CYS A 132 10.51 -13.34 17.75
CA CYS A 132 9.28 -12.54 17.66
C CYS A 132 8.25 -12.95 18.72
N GLN A 133 8.14 -14.25 18.98
CA GLN A 133 7.29 -14.80 20.02
C GLN A 133 8.05 -15.95 20.71
N PRO A 134 8.32 -15.85 22.02
CA PRO A 134 9.04 -16.88 22.75
C PRO A 134 8.37 -18.27 22.63
N GLY A 135 9.13 -19.28 22.22
CA GLY A 135 8.65 -20.66 22.09
C GLY A 135 7.77 -20.94 20.88
N ARG A 136 7.68 -20.00 19.92
CA ARG A 136 6.88 -20.17 18.70
C ARG A 136 7.67 -19.80 17.46
N THR A 137 7.31 -20.44 16.34
CA THR A 137 7.71 -20.01 15.00
C THR A 137 6.49 -19.39 14.33
N VAL A 138 6.58 -18.11 13.99
CA VAL A 138 5.48 -17.33 13.41
C VAL A 138 5.87 -16.72 12.06
N PRO A 139 4.92 -16.54 11.13
CA PRO A 139 5.16 -15.71 9.96
C PRO A 139 5.30 -14.25 10.39
N ALA A 140 6.23 -13.53 9.76
CA ALA A 140 6.49 -12.12 10.00
C ALA A 140 6.85 -11.41 8.68
N VAL A 141 6.90 -10.09 8.73
CA VAL A 141 7.28 -9.25 7.59
C VAL A 141 8.42 -8.33 8.02
N LEU A 142 9.49 -8.33 7.24
CA LEU A 142 10.62 -7.42 7.36
C LEU A 142 10.41 -6.27 6.36
N LYS A 143 10.32 -5.03 6.85
CA LYS A 143 9.94 -3.87 6.04
C LYS A 143 10.88 -2.68 6.21
N VAL A 144 10.96 -1.86 5.16
CA VAL A 144 11.55 -0.50 5.17
C VAL A 144 10.97 0.36 4.05
N ARG A 145 10.79 1.67 4.29
CA ARG A 145 10.23 2.65 3.33
C ARG A 145 11.16 3.00 2.16
N THR A 146 12.45 2.68 2.23
CA THR A 146 13.45 3.00 1.19
C THR A 146 14.06 1.74 0.59
N SER A 147 14.23 1.74 -0.73
CA SER A 147 14.94 0.68 -1.46
C SER A 147 16.46 0.83 -1.43
N ASN A 148 16.98 2.00 -1.05
CA ASN A 148 18.41 2.30 -0.96
C ASN A 148 18.80 2.67 0.48
N VAL A 149 18.90 1.64 1.30
CA VAL A 149 19.16 1.76 2.73
C VAL A 149 20.57 2.28 3.01
N THR A 150 21.57 1.76 2.29
CA THR A 150 22.97 2.19 2.47
C THR A 150 23.13 3.67 2.23
N SER A 151 22.51 4.23 1.19
CA SER A 151 22.56 5.68 0.98
C SER A 151 21.91 6.43 2.13
N ALA A 152 20.75 6.00 2.62
CA ALA A 152 20.09 6.65 3.76
C ALA A 152 20.95 6.61 5.04
N VAL A 153 21.63 5.49 5.30
CA VAL A 153 22.55 5.32 6.45
C VAL A 153 23.78 6.22 6.30
N LEU A 154 24.39 6.26 5.12
CA LEU A 154 25.62 7.03 4.84
C LEU A 154 25.38 8.55 4.74
N HIS A 155 24.16 8.99 4.40
CA HIS A 155 23.81 10.42 4.39
C HIS A 155 23.73 11.01 5.81
N ILE A 156 23.63 10.17 6.84
CA ILE A 156 23.70 10.60 8.23
C ILE A 156 25.18 10.69 8.60
N PRO A 157 25.75 11.92 8.73
CA PRO A 157 27.18 12.09 8.90
C PRO A 157 27.72 11.24 10.06
N ASP A 158 28.87 10.59 9.86
CA ASP A 158 29.69 10.00 10.92
C ASP A 158 30.32 11.13 11.75
N LYS A 159 29.49 11.90 12.44
CA LYS A 159 29.92 13.13 13.11
C LYS A 159 30.38 12.89 14.55
N PHE A 160 30.72 11.67 14.97
CA PHE A 160 30.65 11.38 16.40
C PHE A 160 31.73 10.41 16.88
N ALA A 161 32.95 10.92 17.06
CA ALA A 161 34.06 10.19 17.70
C ALA A 161 34.09 10.37 19.22
N THR A 162 33.27 11.28 19.77
CA THR A 162 33.30 11.67 21.19
C THR A 162 31.96 11.43 21.93
N THR A 163 32.00 11.39 23.26
CA THR A 163 30.82 11.16 24.12
C THR A 163 29.81 12.33 24.11
N GLN A 164 30.31 13.55 23.99
CA GLN A 164 29.47 14.77 23.94
C GLN A 164 28.56 14.76 22.70
N GLU A 165 29.16 14.36 21.58
CA GLU A 165 28.56 14.20 20.26
C GLU A 165 27.42 13.17 20.25
N ALA A 166 27.63 12.00 20.87
CA ALA A 166 26.59 10.99 21.04
C ALA A 166 25.40 11.48 21.89
N THR A 167 25.67 12.36 22.87
CA THR A 167 24.63 12.94 23.74
C THR A 167 23.78 13.97 23.00
N THR A 168 24.39 14.79 22.14
CA THR A 168 23.64 15.71 21.26
C THR A 168 22.72 14.93 20.33
N LEU A 169 23.21 13.86 19.71
CA LEU A 169 22.41 13.03 18.82
C LEU A 169 21.20 12.39 19.53
N MET A 170 21.38 11.89 20.76
CA MET A 170 20.27 11.42 21.58
C MET A 170 19.19 12.51 21.75
N THR A 171 19.61 13.73 22.03
CA THR A 171 18.70 14.87 22.27
C THR A 171 17.95 15.24 20.99
N ASP A 172 18.64 15.28 19.85
CA ASP A 172 18.03 15.56 18.55
C ASP A 172 17.01 14.48 18.15
N ILE A 173 17.38 13.21 18.31
CA ILE A 173 16.49 12.07 18.02
C ILE A 173 15.30 12.01 19.00
N GLY A 174 15.52 12.34 20.27
CA GLY A 174 14.44 12.47 21.26
C GLY A 174 13.49 13.61 20.94
N SER A 175 14.01 14.74 20.45
CA SER A 175 13.20 15.88 19.98
C SER A 175 12.39 15.52 18.73
N LEU A 176 12.99 14.77 17.80
CA LEU A 176 12.30 14.24 16.62
C LEU A 176 11.15 13.30 17.01
N ALA A 177 11.40 12.39 17.96
CA ALA A 177 10.36 11.49 18.48
C ALA A 177 9.20 12.26 19.12
N GLN A 178 9.50 13.26 19.95
CA GLN A 178 8.48 14.14 20.54
C GLN A 178 7.66 14.86 19.48
N TYR A 179 8.34 15.45 18.48
CA TYR A 179 7.68 16.19 17.41
C TYR A 179 6.66 15.33 16.68
N TYR A 180 7.03 14.11 16.27
CA TYR A 180 6.11 13.21 15.58
C TYR A 180 4.94 12.78 16.46
N LEU A 181 5.15 12.47 17.74
CA LEU A 181 4.06 12.11 18.64
C LEU A 181 3.09 13.26 18.90
N TRP A 182 3.61 14.49 18.94
CA TRP A 182 2.81 15.70 19.06
C TRP A 182 2.01 15.96 17.78
N GLU A 183 2.64 15.84 16.60
CA GLU A 183 2.01 16.06 15.29
C GLU A 183 0.82 15.13 15.04
N ILE A 184 0.95 13.85 15.42
CA ILE A 184 -0.15 12.87 15.26
C ILE A 184 -1.16 12.89 16.42
N ALA A 185 -1.05 13.87 17.32
CA ALA A 185 -1.86 14.02 18.53
C ALA A 185 -1.92 12.76 19.42
N ALA A 186 -0.92 11.88 19.33
CA ALA A 186 -0.90 10.64 20.12
C ALA A 186 -0.82 10.94 21.62
N THR A 187 -0.13 12.01 22.00
CA THR A 187 0.05 12.43 23.39
C THR A 187 0.23 13.95 23.49
N SER A 188 -0.37 14.58 24.49
CA SER A 188 -0.06 15.97 24.84
C SER A 188 0.99 16.01 25.96
N ASN A 189 2.08 16.75 25.75
CA ASN A 189 3.12 17.02 26.75
C ASN A 189 3.98 15.80 27.19
N VAL A 190 4.55 15.06 26.23
CA VAL A 190 5.46 13.94 26.47
C VAL A 190 6.92 14.39 26.49
N THR A 191 7.73 13.84 27.41
CA THR A 191 9.17 14.10 27.51
C THR A 191 9.97 13.37 26.42
N GLN A 192 11.21 13.77 26.14
CA GLN A 192 12.04 13.13 25.10
C GLN A 192 12.25 11.65 25.40
N THR A 193 12.55 11.33 26.66
CA THR A 193 12.75 9.96 27.11
C THR A 193 11.48 9.13 26.97
N GLU A 194 10.32 9.69 27.27
CA GLU A 194 9.06 8.97 27.12
C GLU A 194 8.66 8.80 25.65
N ALA A 195 8.91 9.80 24.80
CA ALA A 195 8.69 9.69 23.36
C ALA A 195 9.55 8.57 22.76
N LEU A 196 10.83 8.51 23.14
CA LEU A 196 11.72 7.42 22.75
C LEU A 196 11.22 6.07 23.26
N ARG A 197 10.71 6.00 24.49
CA ARG A 197 10.14 4.76 25.04
C ARG A 197 8.92 4.29 24.24
N ILE A 198 8.05 5.21 23.83
CA ILE A 198 6.85 4.90 23.02
C ILE A 198 7.26 4.39 21.63
N LEU A 199 8.14 5.09 20.93
CA LEU A 199 8.47 4.78 19.54
C LEU A 199 9.51 3.68 19.37
N TRP A 200 10.42 3.50 20.32
CA TRP A 200 11.55 2.59 20.17
C TRP A 200 11.42 1.30 21.00
N ASP A 201 10.68 1.32 22.12
CA ASP A 201 10.42 0.16 23.00
C ASP A 201 11.67 -0.71 23.30
N GLN A 202 12.87 -0.09 23.30
CA GLN A 202 14.12 -0.71 23.73
C GLN A 202 14.56 -0.09 25.04
N ASP A 203 15.28 -0.87 25.86
CA ASP A 203 15.83 -0.40 27.13
C ASP A 203 16.94 0.64 26.88
N VAL A 204 16.55 1.91 26.90
CA VAL A 204 17.46 3.05 26.74
C VAL A 204 18.40 3.18 27.96
N GLY A 205 18.04 2.59 29.11
CA GLY A 205 18.84 2.68 30.34
C GLY A 205 20.22 2.01 30.21
N GLN A 206 20.35 1.01 29.34
CA GLN A 206 21.60 0.32 29.06
C GLN A 206 22.53 1.08 28.08
N LEU A 207 22.12 2.23 27.56
CA LEU A 207 22.96 3.05 26.66
C LEU A 207 24.12 3.76 27.36
N SER A 208 24.08 3.89 28.69
CA SER A 208 25.09 4.59 29.48
C SER A 208 26.45 3.89 29.50
N ASP A 209 26.49 2.58 29.30
CA ASP A 209 27.72 1.75 29.26
C ASP A 209 28.20 1.43 27.84
N LEU A 210 27.60 2.03 26.81
CA LEU A 210 27.93 1.71 25.41
C LEU A 210 29.09 2.54 24.88
N THR A 211 29.90 1.91 24.02
CA THR A 211 30.93 2.63 23.27
C THR A 211 30.30 3.69 22.37
N PRO A 212 30.96 4.83 22.11
CA PRO A 212 30.42 5.88 21.23
C PRO A 212 29.95 5.33 19.88
N LEU A 213 30.71 4.40 19.29
CA LEU A 213 30.35 3.71 18.05
C LEU A 213 28.99 3.01 18.16
N ARG A 214 28.75 2.27 19.24
CA ARG A 214 27.51 1.52 19.43
C ARG A 214 26.34 2.42 19.77
N ALA A 215 26.56 3.51 20.52
CA ALA A 215 25.56 4.53 20.75
C ALA A 215 25.13 5.19 19.44
N ASN A 216 26.07 5.54 18.56
CA ASN A 216 25.79 6.13 17.26
C ASN A 216 24.93 5.22 16.37
N ALA A 217 25.28 3.92 16.31
CA ALA A 217 24.51 2.93 15.56
C ALA A 217 23.05 2.89 16.01
N ILE A 218 22.81 2.95 17.33
CA ILE A 218 21.45 2.93 17.91
C ILE A 218 20.70 4.20 17.52
N TRP A 219 21.27 5.38 17.76
CA TRP A 219 20.58 6.63 17.48
C TRP A 219 20.34 6.87 15.99
N ARG A 220 21.28 6.46 15.13
CA ARG A 220 21.10 6.48 13.67
C ARG A 220 19.93 5.61 13.25
N SER A 221 19.86 4.38 13.79
CA SER A 221 18.77 3.45 13.50
C SER A 221 17.43 4.03 13.97
N ALA A 222 17.40 4.67 15.14
CA ALA A 222 16.23 5.35 15.67
C ALA A 222 15.75 6.50 14.79
N GLY A 223 16.65 7.40 14.40
CA GLY A 223 16.30 8.50 13.50
C GLY A 223 15.73 8.05 12.17
N LEU A 224 16.29 7.00 11.56
CA LEU A 224 15.79 6.47 10.29
C LEU A 224 14.42 5.80 10.40
N LEU A 225 14.09 5.20 11.56
CA LEU A 225 12.79 4.59 11.79
C LEU A 225 11.71 5.61 12.11
N PHE A 226 12.04 6.69 12.82
CA PHE A 226 11.05 7.74 13.11
C PHE A 226 10.63 8.52 11.87
N GLN A 227 11.40 8.47 10.79
CA GLN A 227 11.00 9.03 9.48
C GLN A 227 10.02 8.15 8.70
N GLN A 228 9.69 6.96 9.22
CA GLN A 228 8.76 6.03 8.58
C GLN A 228 7.39 6.12 9.26
N GLU A 229 6.42 6.71 8.56
CA GLU A 229 5.05 6.94 9.05
C GLU A 229 4.37 5.63 9.54
N GLU A 230 4.49 4.53 8.78
CA GLU A 230 3.97 3.20 9.18
C GLU A 230 4.54 2.74 10.53
N TYR A 231 5.84 2.98 10.76
CA TYR A 231 6.49 2.58 12.00
C TYR A 231 6.02 3.46 13.17
N VAL A 232 6.03 4.78 12.99
CA VAL A 232 5.62 5.74 14.03
C VAL A 232 4.18 5.52 14.45
N LEU A 233 3.26 5.41 13.48
CA LEU A 233 1.83 5.20 13.75
C LEU A 233 1.57 3.81 14.36
N GLY A 234 2.27 2.77 13.87
CA GLY A 234 2.19 1.43 14.44
C GLY A 234 2.60 1.38 15.91
N GLN A 235 3.65 2.11 16.28
CA GLN A 235 4.14 2.16 17.66
C GLN A 235 3.26 3.06 18.55
N ALA A 236 2.91 4.26 18.10
CA ALA A 236 2.08 5.20 18.83
C ALA A 236 0.68 4.63 19.15
N PHE A 237 0.07 3.93 18.18
CA PHE A 237 -1.28 3.39 18.29
C PHE A 237 -1.32 1.86 18.48
N ARG A 238 -0.25 1.27 19.04
CA ARG A 238 -0.16 -0.20 19.26
C ARG A 238 -1.34 -0.79 20.02
N HIS A 239 -1.92 -0.02 20.93
CA HIS A 239 -3.04 -0.44 21.79
C HIS A 239 -4.36 -0.59 21.03
N LEU A 240 -4.56 0.14 19.93
CA LEU A 240 -5.77 0.06 19.11
C LEU A 240 -5.79 -1.20 18.23
N ARG A 241 -4.63 -1.81 17.98
CA ARG A 241 -4.45 -2.98 17.10
C ARG A 241 -5.03 -2.77 15.71
N VAL A 242 -4.88 -1.54 15.19
CA VAL A 242 -5.24 -1.15 13.82
C VAL A 242 -4.07 -1.32 12.84
N PHE A 243 -2.84 -1.34 13.35
CA PHE A 243 -1.61 -1.66 12.62
C PHE A 243 -1.04 -3.01 13.08
N PRO A 244 -0.26 -3.72 12.24
CA PRO A 244 0.49 -4.91 12.61
C PRO A 244 1.36 -4.69 13.85
N ALA A 245 1.40 -5.70 14.74
CA ALA A 245 2.24 -5.61 15.92
C ALA A 245 3.73 -5.60 15.53
N MET A 246 4.50 -4.69 16.09
CA MET A 246 5.95 -4.61 15.91
C MET A 246 6.64 -5.59 16.85
N TYR A 247 7.50 -6.46 16.30
CA TYR A 247 8.32 -7.39 17.09
C TYR A 247 9.67 -6.77 17.47
N GLY A 248 10.24 -5.93 16.60
CA GLY A 248 11.51 -5.27 16.85
C GLY A 248 12.14 -4.73 15.58
N THR A 249 13.41 -4.32 15.68
CA THR A 249 14.08 -3.54 14.62
C THR A 249 15.51 -4.02 14.39
N CYS A 250 16.02 -3.76 13.18
CA CYS A 250 17.44 -3.84 12.86
C CYS A 250 17.78 -2.73 11.86
N GLY A 251 18.49 -1.70 12.33
CA GLY A 251 18.70 -0.51 11.52
C GLY A 251 17.36 0.16 11.16
N PRO A 252 17.18 0.59 9.90
CA PRO A 252 15.90 1.14 9.45
C PRO A 252 14.84 0.08 9.14
N TYR A 253 15.20 -1.21 9.19
CA TYR A 253 14.23 -2.28 9.02
C TYR A 253 13.51 -2.55 10.32
N TYR A 254 12.21 -2.78 10.22
CA TYR A 254 11.39 -3.27 11.33
C TYR A 254 10.74 -4.60 10.97
N VAL A 255 10.59 -5.44 11.98
CA VAL A 255 9.96 -6.76 11.89
C VAL A 255 8.58 -6.64 12.52
N GLN A 256 7.55 -6.99 11.75
CA GLN A 256 6.17 -6.90 12.20
C GLN A 256 5.41 -8.22 11.99
N GLU A 257 4.24 -8.30 12.62
CA GLU A 257 3.25 -9.35 12.42
C GLU A 257 2.90 -9.53 10.92
N SER A 258 2.75 -10.79 10.51
CA SER A 258 2.26 -11.12 9.17
C SER A 258 0.73 -11.10 9.12
N CYS A 259 0.22 -10.26 8.24
CA CYS A 259 -1.21 -10.06 8.02
C CYS A 259 -1.44 -10.03 6.50
N PRO A 260 -1.53 -11.19 5.84
CA PRO A 260 -1.69 -11.22 4.39
C PRO A 260 -3.02 -10.56 3.95
N PRO A 261 -3.06 -9.87 2.79
CA PRO A 261 -4.30 -9.29 2.25
C PRO A 261 -5.40 -10.33 2.01
N GLY A 262 -5.01 -11.53 1.57
CA GLY A 262 -5.90 -12.68 1.47
C GLY A 262 -7.17 -12.38 0.66
N VAL A 263 -8.34 -12.59 1.28
CA VAL A 263 -9.63 -12.39 0.60
C VAL A 263 -10.07 -10.92 0.52
N ILE A 264 -9.34 -10.00 1.16
CA ILE A 264 -9.63 -8.56 1.08
C ILE A 264 -9.14 -8.01 -0.27
N ASP A 265 -7.99 -8.49 -0.78
CA ASP A 265 -7.45 -8.07 -2.07
C ASP A 265 -8.19 -8.76 -3.24
N PRO A 266 -8.91 -7.99 -4.10
CA PRO A 266 -9.58 -8.53 -5.26
C PRO A 266 -8.65 -9.21 -6.27
N VAL A 267 -7.36 -8.83 -6.31
CA VAL A 267 -6.37 -9.47 -7.17
C VAL A 267 -6.08 -10.90 -6.71
N GLU A 268 -5.98 -11.11 -5.39
CA GLU A 268 -5.85 -12.45 -4.81
C GLU A 268 -7.12 -13.28 -5.03
N LEU A 269 -8.31 -12.67 -4.97
CA LEU A 269 -9.57 -13.32 -5.37
C LEU A 269 -9.56 -13.72 -6.86
N PHE A 270 -9.05 -12.84 -7.72
CA PHE A 270 -9.00 -13.05 -9.17
C PHE A 270 -8.03 -14.16 -9.56
N LYS A 271 -6.86 -14.23 -8.91
CA LYS A 271 -5.90 -15.35 -9.05
C LYS A 271 -6.56 -16.70 -8.79
N GLN A 272 -7.34 -16.81 -7.71
CA GLN A 272 -8.03 -18.07 -7.37
C GLN A 272 -9.08 -18.47 -8.42
N LYS A 273 -9.84 -17.48 -8.94
CA LYS A 273 -10.81 -17.71 -10.01
C LYS A 273 -10.15 -18.19 -11.30
N PHE A 274 -8.96 -17.67 -11.61
CA PHE A 274 -8.19 -18.07 -12.78
C PHE A 274 -7.53 -19.46 -12.63
N LEU A 275 -7.15 -19.83 -11.40
CA LEU A 275 -6.54 -21.11 -11.05
C LEU A 275 -7.55 -22.27 -10.89
N TRP A 276 -8.85 -22.05 -11.16
CA TRP A 276 -9.91 -23.07 -10.97
C TRP A 276 -9.96 -23.63 -9.55
N VAL A 277 -9.50 -22.83 -8.58
CA VAL A 277 -9.67 -23.13 -7.17
C VAL A 277 -11.15 -22.90 -6.84
N SER A 278 -11.72 -23.73 -5.96
CA SER A 278 -13.12 -23.59 -5.55
C SER A 278 -13.41 -22.15 -5.13
N PRO A 279 -14.56 -21.58 -5.53
CA PRO A 279 -14.90 -20.20 -5.19
C PRO A 279 -14.87 -20.03 -3.68
N ILE A 280 -14.27 -18.93 -3.22
CA ILE A 280 -14.20 -18.61 -1.80
C ILE A 280 -15.61 -18.59 -1.23
N ARG A 281 -15.80 -19.30 -0.10
CA ARG A 281 -17.09 -19.37 0.58
C ARG A 281 -17.57 -17.97 0.92
N TRP A 282 -18.86 -17.71 0.72
CA TRP A 282 -19.50 -16.44 1.10
C TRP A 282 -19.21 -16.10 2.57
N SER A 283 -19.22 -17.10 3.45
CA SER A 283 -18.89 -16.92 4.87
C SER A 283 -17.53 -16.28 5.09
N THR A 284 -16.50 -16.70 4.34
CA THR A 284 -15.14 -16.14 4.45
C THR A 284 -15.10 -14.68 4.01
N ARG A 285 -15.83 -14.33 2.94
CA ARG A 285 -15.95 -12.95 2.47
C ARG A 285 -16.70 -12.07 3.47
N ALA A 286 -17.79 -12.58 4.03
CA ALA A 286 -18.58 -11.88 5.04
C ALA A 286 -17.76 -11.66 6.33
N SER A 287 -16.98 -12.65 6.77
CA SER A 287 -16.08 -12.52 7.91
C SER A 287 -14.99 -11.46 7.67
N ALA A 288 -14.38 -11.42 6.48
CA ALA A 288 -13.40 -10.40 6.13
C ALA A 288 -14.00 -9.00 6.08
N ALA A 289 -15.19 -8.85 5.48
CA ALA A 289 -15.90 -7.58 5.46
C ALA A 289 -16.24 -7.09 6.87
N LEU A 290 -16.67 -8.00 7.76
CA LEU A 290 -16.92 -7.68 9.16
C LEU A 290 -15.63 -7.23 9.87
N ALA A 291 -14.50 -7.90 9.62
CA ALA A 291 -13.21 -7.53 10.19
C ALA A 291 -12.76 -6.12 9.74
N VAL A 292 -12.99 -5.76 8.48
CA VAL A 292 -12.73 -4.41 7.96
C VAL A 292 -13.67 -3.37 8.60
N LEU A 293 -14.96 -3.67 8.75
CA LEU A 293 -15.89 -2.76 9.44
C LEU A 293 -15.51 -2.56 10.92
N GLN A 294 -15.02 -3.60 11.59
CA GLN A 294 -14.50 -3.51 12.95
C GLN A 294 -13.20 -2.69 13.03
N LEU A 295 -12.35 -2.75 12.00
CA LEU A 295 -11.19 -1.88 11.87
C LEU A 295 -11.62 -0.41 11.74
N VAL A 296 -12.57 -0.10 10.85
CA VAL A 296 -13.12 1.27 10.69
C VAL A 296 -13.68 1.79 12.02
N LYS A 297 -14.43 0.96 12.75
CA LYS A 297 -14.96 1.34 14.08
C LYS A 297 -13.86 1.65 15.10
N ARG A 298 -12.73 0.92 15.06
CA ARG A 298 -11.59 1.16 15.97
C ARG A 298 -10.82 2.43 15.60
N LEU A 299 -10.75 2.76 14.32
CA LEU A 299 -10.16 4.03 13.86
C LEU A 299 -11.02 5.21 14.31
N ASP A 300 -12.33 5.14 14.04
CA ASP A 300 -13.29 6.20 14.35
C ASP A 300 -13.39 6.50 15.87
N GLY A 301 -13.38 5.46 16.70
CA GLY A 301 -13.50 5.61 18.15
C GLY A 301 -12.18 5.66 18.93
N GLY A 302 -11.05 5.39 18.28
CA GLY A 302 -9.75 5.18 18.95
C GLY A 302 -8.68 6.20 18.61
N MET A 303 -8.76 6.85 17.44
CA MET A 303 -7.77 7.85 17.03
C MET A 303 -8.10 9.21 17.66
N PRO A 304 -7.07 10.02 18.01
CA PRO A 304 -7.26 11.35 18.58
C PRO A 304 -7.82 12.34 17.56
N ASP A 305 -7.50 12.13 16.28
CA ASP A 305 -7.92 12.94 15.14
C ASP A 305 -8.49 12.05 14.02
N LEU A 306 -9.18 12.69 13.08
CA LEU A 306 -9.72 12.01 11.90
C LEU A 306 -8.59 11.35 11.10
N PHE A 307 -8.78 10.07 10.80
CA PHE A 307 -7.88 9.27 10.00
C PHE A 307 -8.41 9.15 8.58
N HIS A 308 -7.71 9.79 7.65
CA HIS A 308 -8.15 9.88 6.26
C HIS A 308 -7.24 9.04 5.36
N MET A 309 -7.83 8.13 4.58
CA MET A 309 -7.14 7.33 3.57
C MET A 309 -7.74 7.62 2.20
N CYS A 310 -6.91 8.06 1.26
CA CYS A 310 -7.29 8.19 -0.15
C CYS A 310 -6.93 6.91 -0.93
N ASP A 311 -7.52 6.72 -2.11
CA ASP A 311 -7.22 5.59 -3.01
C ASP A 311 -7.25 4.22 -2.31
N VAL A 312 -8.29 3.99 -1.50
CA VAL A 312 -8.44 2.81 -0.65
C VAL A 312 -8.48 1.53 -1.49
N LYS A 313 -7.50 0.64 -1.28
CA LYS A 313 -7.33 -0.63 -2.01
C LYS A 313 -7.26 -1.83 -1.08
N GLY A 314 -7.62 -2.99 -1.63
CA GLY A 314 -7.61 -4.24 -0.86
C GLY A 314 -6.22 -4.65 -0.38
N GLU A 315 -5.17 -4.37 -1.16
CA GLU A 315 -3.78 -4.65 -0.76
C GLU A 315 -3.27 -3.84 0.44
N GLN A 316 -3.92 -2.73 0.79
CA GLN A 316 -3.57 -1.90 1.95
C GLN A 316 -4.04 -2.49 3.28
N PHE A 317 -4.87 -3.55 3.25
CA PHE A 317 -5.40 -4.20 4.44
C PHE A 317 -5.02 -5.66 4.47
N GLY A 318 -4.88 -6.21 5.68
CA GLY A 318 -4.55 -7.61 5.90
C GLY A 318 -5.38 -8.24 6.99
N LEU A 319 -5.65 -9.54 6.85
CA LEU A 319 -6.22 -10.36 7.91
C LEU A 319 -5.10 -11.08 8.64
N CYS A 320 -5.04 -10.91 9.95
CA CYS A 320 -4.01 -11.55 10.77
C CYS A 320 -4.53 -12.85 11.40
N GLU A 321 -3.66 -13.56 12.11
CA GLU A 321 -3.97 -14.87 12.69
C GLU A 321 -5.16 -14.83 13.67
N ASP A 322 -5.36 -13.71 14.35
CA ASP A 322 -6.48 -13.48 15.25
C ASP A 322 -7.82 -13.16 14.56
N GLY A 323 -7.86 -13.18 13.22
CA GLY A 323 -9.05 -12.92 12.43
C GLY A 323 -9.46 -11.44 12.32
N THR A 324 -8.68 -10.52 12.87
CA THR A 324 -8.96 -9.08 12.78
C THR A 324 -8.18 -8.43 11.64
N ALA A 325 -8.78 -7.40 11.04
CA ALA A 325 -8.14 -6.64 9.97
C ALA A 325 -7.18 -5.58 10.54
N ARG A 326 -6.06 -5.36 9.83
CA ARG A 326 -5.07 -4.32 10.12
C ARG A 326 -4.70 -3.57 8.83
N ILE A 327 -4.27 -2.33 8.95
CA ILE A 327 -3.75 -1.51 7.86
C ILE A 327 -2.28 -1.88 7.65
N LEU A 328 -1.95 -2.35 6.45
CA LEU A 328 -0.60 -2.78 6.08
C LEU A 328 0.21 -1.66 5.43
N ASP A 329 -0.45 -0.64 4.91
CA ASP A 329 0.14 0.35 4.02
C ASP A 329 -0.59 1.68 4.20
N LEU A 330 0.17 2.75 4.34
CA LEU A 330 -0.34 4.10 4.60
C LEU A 330 -0.19 5.03 3.39
N ASP A 331 0.03 4.49 2.19
CA ASP A 331 0.04 5.27 0.96
C ASP A 331 -1.21 6.18 0.87
N ASP A 332 -0.99 7.47 0.59
CA ASP A 332 -2.02 8.52 0.50
C ASP A 332 -2.93 8.63 1.76
N THR A 333 -2.36 8.43 2.95
CA THR A 333 -3.03 8.59 4.26
C THR A 333 -2.54 9.83 5.00
N PHE A 334 -3.43 10.49 5.74
CA PHE A 334 -3.06 11.60 6.64
C PHE A 334 -3.98 11.67 7.86
N LEU A 335 -3.48 12.32 8.91
CA LEU A 335 -4.16 12.55 10.17
C LEU A 335 -4.59 14.01 10.31
N GLY A 336 -5.69 14.24 11.02
CA GLY A 336 -6.18 15.58 11.29
C GLY A 336 -7.05 16.13 10.17
N ARG A 337 -7.40 17.41 10.26
CA ARG A 337 -8.18 18.08 9.23
C ARG A 337 -7.34 18.20 7.96
N PHE A 338 -7.95 17.89 6.83
CA PHE A 338 -7.37 18.14 5.49
C PHE A 338 -6.65 19.50 5.52
N PRO A 339 -5.34 19.56 5.18
CA PRO A 339 -4.51 20.74 5.46
C PRO A 339 -5.16 21.97 4.85
N GLU A 340 -5.72 22.87 5.67
CA GLU A 340 -6.41 24.13 5.31
C GLU A 340 -6.57 24.34 3.81
N VAL A 341 -7.27 23.42 3.14
CA VAL A 341 -7.52 23.56 1.70
C VAL A 341 -8.58 24.64 1.54
N THR A 342 -9.13 25.16 2.63
CA THR A 342 -9.92 26.38 2.68
C THR A 342 -9.32 27.52 1.85
N GLU A 343 -7.99 27.66 1.70
CA GLU A 343 -7.41 28.67 0.80
C GLU A 343 -7.39 28.27 -0.69
N ARG A 344 -7.33 26.97 -1.02
CA ARG A 344 -7.31 26.47 -2.42
C ARG A 344 -8.65 25.90 -2.93
N SER A 345 -9.63 25.72 -2.06
CA SER A 345 -10.98 25.22 -2.35
C SER A 345 -11.86 26.28 -3.02
N GLY A 346 -11.41 27.54 -3.10
CA GLY A 346 -12.20 28.63 -3.66
C GLY A 346 -12.40 28.61 -5.18
N GLY A 347 -11.94 27.58 -5.90
CA GLY A 347 -12.10 27.45 -7.35
C GLY A 347 -13.58 27.37 -7.75
N VAL A 348 -13.93 28.08 -8.84
CA VAL A 348 -15.27 28.02 -9.43
C VAL A 348 -15.45 26.66 -10.10
N CYS A 349 -16.58 26.01 -9.85
CA CYS A 349 -16.90 24.70 -10.41
C CYS A 349 -18.36 24.61 -10.88
N TYR A 350 -18.57 23.72 -11.85
CA TYR A 350 -19.89 23.36 -12.38
C TYR A 350 -20.12 21.84 -12.33
N THR A 351 -19.04 21.07 -12.24
CA THR A 351 -19.03 19.63 -12.01
C THR A 351 -18.04 19.28 -10.90
N HIS A 352 -18.21 18.12 -10.24
CA HIS A 352 -17.21 17.66 -9.28
C HIS A 352 -15.82 17.43 -9.90
N GLY A 353 -15.75 17.22 -11.23
CA GLY A 353 -14.48 17.04 -11.95
C GLY A 353 -13.65 18.31 -12.09
N ASP A 354 -14.27 19.49 -11.93
CA ASP A 354 -13.59 20.78 -12.00
C ASP A 354 -12.76 21.06 -10.74
N CYS A 355 -13.00 20.29 -9.68
CA CYS A 355 -12.37 20.50 -8.39
C CYS A 355 -11.00 19.81 -8.29
N PRO A 356 -10.03 20.45 -7.61
CA PRO A 356 -8.69 19.92 -7.48
C PRO A 356 -8.69 18.59 -6.70
N ARG A 357 -7.86 17.65 -7.14
CA ARG A 357 -7.55 16.45 -6.37
C ARG A 357 -6.36 16.71 -5.46
N ILE A 358 -6.39 16.16 -4.26
CA ILE A 358 -5.27 16.18 -3.32
C ILE A 358 -5.00 14.76 -2.88
N HIS A 359 -3.75 14.29 -3.02
CA HIS A 359 -3.33 12.94 -2.63
C HIS A 359 -4.33 11.85 -3.10
N ARG A 360 -4.78 11.96 -4.35
CA ARG A 360 -5.82 11.11 -4.99
C ARG A 360 -7.24 11.17 -4.40
N CYS A 361 -7.46 11.90 -3.31
CA CYS A 361 -8.80 12.26 -2.88
C CYS A 361 -9.42 13.33 -3.80
N HIS A 362 -10.74 13.23 -3.97
CA HIS A 362 -11.54 14.13 -4.79
C HIS A 362 -12.23 15.19 -3.94
N ALA A 363 -12.04 16.46 -4.29
CA ALA A 363 -12.94 17.53 -3.85
C ALA A 363 -14.29 17.44 -4.58
N ARG A 364 -15.32 18.03 -3.98
CA ARG A 364 -16.66 18.11 -4.57
C ARG A 364 -17.01 19.55 -4.88
N CYS A 365 -17.69 19.73 -5.99
CA CYS A 365 -18.36 21.00 -6.29
C CYS A 365 -19.65 21.12 -5.48
N ASP A 366 -19.81 22.24 -4.78
CA ASP A 366 -21.11 22.68 -4.28
C ASP A 366 -21.85 23.39 -5.42
N PHE A 367 -22.89 22.75 -5.94
CA PHE A 367 -23.68 23.29 -7.05
C PHE A 367 -24.50 24.53 -6.67
N HIS A 368 -24.68 24.81 -5.37
CA HIS A 368 -25.36 26.03 -4.92
C HIS A 368 -24.42 27.23 -4.90
N THR A 369 -23.21 27.05 -4.37
CA THR A 369 -22.22 28.13 -4.26
C THR A 369 -21.26 28.19 -5.44
N HIS A 370 -21.32 27.20 -6.36
CA HIS A 370 -20.38 27.01 -7.46
C HIS A 370 -18.92 26.99 -7.01
N ARG A 371 -18.67 26.43 -5.81
CA ARG A 371 -17.34 26.37 -5.21
C ARG A 371 -16.96 24.96 -4.83
N CYS A 372 -15.68 24.66 -5.00
CA CYS A 372 -15.15 23.41 -4.53
C CYS A 372 -15.10 23.38 -3.00
N TYR A 373 -15.35 22.22 -2.42
CA TYR A 373 -15.19 21.97 -1.00
C TYR A 373 -14.78 20.53 -0.78
N TYR A 374 -14.14 20.28 0.37
CA TYR A 374 -13.87 18.93 0.85
C TYR A 374 -14.94 18.60 1.88
N ASN A 375 -15.65 17.50 1.67
CA ASN A 375 -16.57 16.99 2.68
C ASN A 375 -15.80 16.06 3.62
N GLU A 376 -15.56 16.50 4.86
CA GLU A 376 -14.87 15.73 5.90
C GLU A 376 -15.54 14.36 6.16
N SER A 377 -16.85 14.24 5.91
CA SER A 377 -17.64 13.03 6.16
C SER A 377 -17.66 11.99 5.02
N GLN A 378 -17.01 12.25 3.87
CA GLN A 378 -17.15 11.41 2.66
C GLN A 378 -15.83 10.97 2.02
N LEU A 379 -14.72 11.00 2.76
CA LEU A 379 -13.39 10.63 2.23
C LEU A 379 -13.16 9.12 2.02
N LEU A 380 -14.23 8.33 1.97
CA LEU A 380 -14.22 6.93 1.55
C LEU A 380 -14.81 6.82 0.13
N GLU A 381 -14.16 7.41 -0.87
CA GLU A 381 -14.45 6.99 -2.25
C GLU A 381 -13.63 5.75 -2.58
N VAL A 382 -14.28 4.59 -2.44
CA VAL A 382 -13.80 3.34 -3.04
C VAL A 382 -13.71 3.58 -4.53
N GLY A 383 -12.49 3.57 -5.07
CA GLY A 383 -12.26 3.70 -6.50
C GLY A 383 -13.04 2.61 -7.25
N THR A 384 -14.18 2.96 -7.83
CA THR A 384 -14.85 2.07 -8.76
C THR A 384 -14.01 2.04 -10.04
N SER A 385 -13.13 1.05 -10.15
CA SER A 385 -12.60 0.67 -11.45
C SER A 385 -13.79 0.36 -12.35
N PRO A 386 -13.90 0.92 -13.55
CA PRO A 386 -15.00 0.60 -14.44
C PRO A 386 -14.91 -0.89 -14.75
N ILE A 387 -15.84 -1.65 -14.16
CA ILE A 387 -16.15 -2.99 -14.62
C ILE A 387 -16.61 -2.80 -16.06
N VAL A 388 -15.71 -3.05 -17.00
CA VAL A 388 -16.04 -3.22 -18.41
C VAL A 388 -17.10 -4.32 -18.44
N LYS A 389 -18.33 -3.93 -18.81
CA LYS A 389 -19.47 -4.81 -18.97
C LYS A 389 -19.22 -5.87 -20.03
#